data_AF-A0A7S2RFN9-F1
#
_entry.id   AF-A0A7S2RFN9-F1
#
_cell.length_a   1.000
_cell.length_b   1.000
_cell.length_c   1.000
_cell.angle_alpha   90.00
_cell.angle_beta   90.00
_cell.angle_gamma   90.00
#
_symmetry.space_group_name_H-M   'P 1'
#
loop_
_entity.id
_entity.type
_entity.pdbx_description
1 polymer ?
#
loop_
_entity_poly.entity_id
_entity_poly.type
_entity_poly.pdbx_seq_one_letter_code
_entity_poly.pdbx_strand_id
1 'polypeptide(L)'
;HFEVLDGGELVYPQCFDVVFCLGVLYHTTDPISMLRVLWQSMRPKATLIVDCQGIPGDDPVSLTPRKAYARAGGIWFLPTLRTLTTWLERANFRNVECFFSE
;
A
#
# COMPACT_ATOMS: atom_id res chain seq x y z
N HIS A 1 -13.36 -1.54 -17.74
CA HIS A 1 -13.96 -0.46 -16.92
C HIS A 1 -13.00 -0.17 -15.78
N PHE A 2 -12.68 1.09 -15.49
CA PHE A 2 -11.83 1.46 -14.36
C PHE A 2 -12.70 2.22 -13.34
N GLU A 3 -12.55 1.90 -12.07
CA GLU A 3 -13.26 2.54 -10.96
C GLU A 3 -12.24 3.10 -9.98
N VAL A 4 -12.53 4.26 -9.40
CA VAL A 4 -11.69 4.87 -8.37
C VAL A 4 -12.15 4.39 -7.00
N LEU A 5 -11.22 3.91 -6.18
CA LEU A 5 -11.45 3.57 -4.78
C LEU A 5 -10.87 4.69 -3.91
N ASP A 6 -11.70 5.35 -3.10
CA ASP A 6 -11.30 6.50 -2.28
C ASP A 6 -10.80 6.12 -0.88
N GLY A 7 -10.58 4.83 -0.61
CA GLY A 7 -10.15 4.33 0.70
C GLY A 7 -11.20 4.48 1.81
N GLY A 8 -12.40 4.95 1.48
CA GLY A 8 -13.55 5.05 2.35
C GLY A 8 -14.35 3.75 2.44
N GLU A 9 -15.68 3.87 2.45
CA GLU A 9 -16.58 2.73 2.52
C GLU A 9 -16.44 1.83 1.29
N LEU A 10 -16.48 0.50 1.49
CA LEU A 10 -16.27 -0.46 0.40
C LEU A 10 -17.49 -0.52 -0.52
N VAL A 11 -17.42 0.18 -1.65
CA VAL A 11 -18.52 0.23 -2.65
C VAL A 11 -18.53 -0.98 -3.60
N TYR A 12 -17.42 -1.71 -3.74
CA TYR A 12 -17.24 -2.76 -4.75
C TYR A 12 -16.57 -4.03 -4.21
N PRO A 13 -17.25 -4.85 -3.37
CA PRO A 13 -16.67 -6.07 -2.82
C PRO A 13 -16.42 -7.12 -3.92
N GLN A 14 -15.23 -7.73 -3.92
CA GLN A 14 -14.85 -8.84 -4.81
C GLN A 14 -15.15 -8.57 -6.30
N CYS A 15 -14.89 -7.35 -6.76
CA CYS A 15 -15.22 -6.90 -8.10
C CYS A 15 -14.02 -6.95 -9.06
N PHE A 16 -12.81 -6.66 -8.57
CA PHE A 16 -11.66 -6.38 -9.43
C PHE A 16 -10.70 -7.56 -9.57
N ASP A 17 -10.25 -7.81 -10.80
CA ASP A 17 -9.19 -8.79 -11.11
C ASP A 17 -7.78 -8.19 -10.93
N VAL A 18 -7.65 -6.87 -11.08
CA VAL A 18 -6.41 -6.12 -10.86
C VAL A 18 -6.72 -4.79 -10.17
N VAL A 19 -5.94 -4.44 -9.16
CA VAL A 19 -6.02 -3.15 -8.45
C VAL A 19 -4.64 -2.50 -8.46
N PHE A 20 -4.62 -1.18 -8.68
CA PHE A 20 -3.40 -0.36 -8.67
C PHE A 20 -3.44 0.57 -7.45
N CYS A 21 -2.42 0.49 -6.60
CA CYS A 21 -2.21 1.38 -5.46
C CYS A 21 -0.89 2.11 -5.65
N LEU A 22 -0.93 3.21 -6.41
CA LEU A 22 0.28 3.88 -6.91
C LEU A 22 0.44 5.25 -6.24
N GLY A 23 1.47 5.41 -5.41
CA GLY A 23 1.78 6.72 -4.82
C GLY A 23 0.86 7.18 -3.69
N VAL A 24 0.00 6.30 -3.16
CA VAL A 24 -1.03 6.66 -2.16
C VAL A 24 -0.73 6.11 -0.76
N LEU A 25 -0.13 4.93 -0.66
CA LEU A 25 -0.04 4.18 0.58
C LEU A 25 0.76 4.89 1.70
N TYR A 26 1.74 5.71 1.33
CA TYR A 26 2.56 6.47 2.29
C TYR A 26 1.92 7.81 2.73
N HIS A 27 0.77 8.18 2.13
CA HIS A 27 -0.01 9.37 2.48
C HIS A 27 -1.17 9.09 3.44
N THR A 28 -1.34 7.84 3.88
CA THR A 28 -2.39 7.47 4.84
C THR A 28 -1.84 7.27 6.26
N THR A 29 -2.65 7.63 7.24
CA THR A 29 -2.40 7.36 8.67
C THR A 29 -2.54 5.89 9.03
N ASP A 30 -3.22 5.09 8.20
CA ASP A 30 -3.45 3.67 8.43
C ASP A 30 -3.28 2.85 7.14
N PRO A 31 -2.02 2.51 6.78
CA PRO A 31 -1.73 1.78 5.55
C PRO A 31 -2.31 0.36 5.55
N ILE A 32 -2.40 -0.31 6.71
CA ILE A 32 -2.90 -1.68 6.78
C ILE A 32 -4.41 -1.71 6.56
N SER A 33 -5.17 -0.78 7.15
CA SER A 33 -6.62 -0.73 6.91
C SER A 33 -6.95 -0.39 5.46
N MET A 34 -6.21 0.55 4.84
CA MET A 34 -6.37 0.83 3.40
C MET A 34 -6.12 -0.44 2.56
N LEU A 35 -5.02 -1.16 2.81
CA LEU A 35 -4.73 -2.41 2.13
C LEU A 35 -5.83 -3.47 2.31
N ARG A 36 -6.46 -3.54 3.49
CA ARG A 36 -7.61 -4.45 3.71
C ARG A 36 -8.82 -4.06 2.88
N VAL A 37 -9.12 -2.77 2.71
CA VAL A 37 -10.20 -2.31 1.83
C VAL A 37 -9.90 -2.73 0.39
N LEU A 38 -8.66 -2.56 -0.07
CA LEU A 38 -8.26 -3.04 -1.41
C LEU A 38 -8.40 -4.56 -1.54
N TRP A 39 -7.96 -5.32 -0.53
CA TRP A 39 -8.10 -6.78 -0.54
C TRP A 39 -9.56 -7.22 -0.64
N GLN A 40 -10.48 -6.54 0.07
CA GLN A 40 -11.90 -6.85 0.05
C GLN A 40 -12.57 -6.49 -1.28
N SER A 41 -12.04 -5.52 -2.03
CA SER A 41 -12.57 -5.16 -3.35
C SER A 41 -12.14 -6.14 -4.45
N MET A 42 -11.16 -7.00 -4.16
CA MET A 42 -10.53 -7.89 -5.13
C MET A 42 -11.17 -9.28 -5.16
N ARG A 43 -11.28 -9.85 -6.36
CA ARG A 43 -11.72 -11.23 -6.55
C ARG A 43 -10.68 -12.23 -6.04
N PRO A 44 -11.06 -13.49 -5.79
CA PRO A 44 -10.09 -14.55 -5.54
C PRO A 44 -9.05 -14.63 -6.66
N LYS A 45 -7.77 -14.70 -6.30
CA LYS A 45 -6.61 -14.73 -7.22
C LYS A 45 -6.37 -13.45 -8.04
N ALA A 46 -7.02 -12.34 -7.70
CA ALA A 46 -6.72 -11.04 -8.28
C ALA A 46 -5.31 -10.55 -7.89
N THR A 47 -4.81 -9.55 -8.63
CA THR A 47 -3.46 -8.99 -8.46
C THR A 47 -3.51 -7.56 -7.94
N LEU A 48 -2.71 -7.26 -6.92
CA LEU A 48 -2.48 -5.89 -6.47
C LEU A 48 -1.10 -5.45 -6.97
N ILE A 49 -1.03 -4.28 -7.59
CA ILE A 49 0.22 -3.62 -7.97
C ILE A 49 0.37 -2.38 -7.07
N VAL A 50 1.47 -2.32 -6.33
CA VAL A 50 1.75 -1.24 -5.38
C VAL A 50 2.99 -0.47 -5.79
N ASP A 51 2.90 0.87 -5.76
CA ASP A 51 4.04 1.78 -5.76
C ASP A 51 4.01 2.62 -4.47
N CYS A 52 5.14 2.68 -3.78
CA CYS A 52 5.25 3.28 -2.46
C CYS A 52 6.64 3.90 -2.26
N GLN A 53 6.68 5.14 -1.79
CA GLN A 53 7.92 5.78 -1.34
C GLN A 53 8.38 5.14 -0.03
N GLY A 54 9.66 4.75 0.01
CA GLY A 54 10.26 4.05 1.14
C GLY A 54 11.61 4.62 1.56
N ILE A 55 12.26 3.92 2.48
CA ILE A 55 13.66 4.17 2.88
C ILE A 55 14.50 2.89 2.68
N PRO A 56 15.81 3.02 2.44
CA PRO A 56 16.68 1.84 2.37
C PRO A 56 16.85 1.19 3.74
N GLY A 57 17.05 -0.13 3.74
CA GLY A 57 17.35 -0.90 4.95
C GLY A 57 16.79 -2.32 4.92
N ASP A 58 17.46 -3.23 5.61
CA ASP A 58 17.06 -4.65 5.71
C ASP A 58 16.16 -4.93 6.92
N ASP A 59 16.16 -4.06 7.92
CA ASP A 59 15.32 -4.19 9.10
C ASP A 59 13.88 -3.76 8.81
N PRO A 60 12.86 -4.40 9.41
CA PRO A 60 11.45 -4.04 9.23
C PRO A 60 11.09 -2.76 10.00
N VAL A 61 11.65 -1.63 9.59
CA VAL A 61 11.40 -0.29 10.14
C VAL A 61 10.65 0.62 9.17
N SER A 62 9.95 1.61 9.72
CA SER A 62 9.31 2.68 8.96
C SER A 62 9.60 4.04 9.60
N LEU A 63 9.95 5.02 8.77
CA LEU A 63 10.17 6.39 9.21
C LEU A 63 8.85 7.17 9.17
N THR A 64 8.48 7.77 10.30
CA THR A 64 7.43 8.78 10.36
C THR A 64 8.12 10.15 10.39
N PRO A 65 8.08 10.94 9.30
CA PRO A 65 8.78 12.20 9.24
C PRO A 65 8.10 13.25 10.13
N ARG A 66 8.89 14.01 10.91
CA ARG A 66 8.38 15.04 11.83
C ARG A 66 7.81 16.27 11.10
N LYS A 67 8.21 16.48 9.85
CA LYS A 67 7.82 17.59 8.96
C LYS A 67 7.75 17.06 7.51
N ALA A 68 7.54 17.94 6.53
CA ALA A 68 7.63 17.57 5.12
C ALA A 68 8.92 16.79 4.81
N TYR A 69 8.80 15.69 4.06
CA TYR A 69 9.91 14.89 3.57
C TYR A 69 10.12 15.20 2.09
N ALA A 70 11.37 15.42 1.66
CA ALA A 70 11.70 15.78 0.28
C ALA A 70 10.87 16.96 -0.30
N ARG A 71 10.48 17.93 0.55
CA ARG A 71 9.57 19.07 0.22
C ARG A 71 8.11 18.68 -0.08
N ALA A 72 7.77 17.39 -0.02
CA ALA A 72 6.40 16.92 -0.07
C ALA A 72 5.77 16.94 1.34
N GLY A 73 4.62 17.60 1.46
CA GLY A 73 3.76 17.52 2.63
C GLY A 73 2.89 16.26 2.61
N GLY A 74 2.34 15.88 3.77
CA GLY A 74 1.34 14.81 3.86
C GLY A 74 1.89 13.38 3.82
N ILE A 75 3.20 13.17 3.98
CA ILE A 75 3.78 11.83 4.13
C ILE A 75 3.65 11.41 5.59
N TRP A 76 3.02 10.26 5.82
CA TRP A 76 2.85 9.67 7.15
C TRP A 76 3.90 8.61 7.45
N PHE A 77 4.21 7.76 6.47
CA PHE A 77 5.14 6.65 6.66
C PHE A 77 6.02 6.41 5.44
N LEU A 78 7.30 6.17 5.67
CA LEU A 78 8.26 5.73 4.67
C LEU A 78 8.82 4.37 5.12
N PRO A 79 8.19 3.25 4.71
CA PRO A 79 8.61 1.92 5.11
C PRO A 79 9.89 1.48 4.40
N THR A 80 10.66 0.60 5.03
CA THR A 80 11.56 -0.30 4.30
C THR A 80 10.75 -1.30 3.46
N LEU A 81 11.38 -1.94 2.47
CA LEU A 81 10.74 -2.99 1.67
C LEU A 81 10.16 -4.10 2.56
N ARG A 82 10.91 -4.53 3.58
CA ARG A 82 10.47 -5.55 4.55
C ARG A 82 9.23 -5.13 5.33
N THR A 83 9.14 -3.86 5.74
CA THR A 83 7.95 -3.34 6.40
C THR A 83 6.75 -3.30 5.47
N LEU A 84 6.93 -2.88 4.22
CA LEU A 84 5.86 -2.89 3.23
C LEU A 84 5.33 -4.30 2.96
N THR A 85 6.23 -5.28 2.78
CA THR A 85 5.86 -6.70 2.67
C THR A 85 5.07 -7.17 3.88
N THR A 86 5.51 -6.81 5.08
CA THR A 86 4.79 -7.15 6.32
C THR A 86 3.38 -6.55 6.36
N TRP A 87 3.21 -5.30 5.93
CA TRP A 87 1.89 -4.67 5.88
C TRP A 87 0.95 -5.36 4.89
N LEU A 88 1.47 -5.75 3.72
CA LEU A 88 0.73 -6.51 2.71
C LEU A 88 0.27 -7.86 3.29
N GLU A 89 1.16 -8.61 3.93
CA GLU A 89 0.83 -9.89 4.55
C GLU A 89 -0.22 -9.75 5.66
N ARG A 90 -0.12 -8.71 6.51
CA ARG A 90 -1.11 -8.41 7.56
C ARG A 90 -2.47 -7.97 7.02
N ALA A 91 -2.53 -7.55 5.76
CA ALA A 91 -3.75 -7.23 5.04
C ALA A 91 -4.30 -8.42 4.20
N ASN A 92 -3.77 -9.63 4.42
CA ASN A 92 -4.13 -10.89 3.75
C ASN A 92 -3.59 -11.05 2.32
N PHE A 93 -2.67 -10.19 1.86
CA PHE A 93 -1.95 -10.46 0.62
C PHE A 93 -0.94 -11.60 0.81
N ARG A 94 -0.69 -12.34 -0.26
CA ARG A 94 0.22 -13.50 -0.31
C ARG A 94 1.06 -13.38 -1.59
N ASN A 95 2.16 -14.12 -1.66
CA ASN A 95 3.06 -14.13 -2.82
C ASN A 95 3.53 -12.71 -3.20
N VAL A 96 3.97 -11.95 -2.20
CA VAL A 96 4.47 -10.59 -2.40
C VAL A 96 5.84 -10.66 -3.06
N GLU A 97 5.96 -10.03 -4.23
CA GLU A 97 7.21 -9.95 -4.99
C GLU A 97 7.59 -8.49 -5.23
N CYS A 98 8.86 -8.17 -5.04
CA CYS A 98 9.43 -6.88 -5.42
C CYS A 98 10.14 -7.04 -6.77
N PHE A 99 9.63 -6.37 -7.80
CA PHE A 99 10.24 -6.39 -9.13
C PHE A 99 11.09 -5.15 -9.45
N PHE A 100 11.02 -4.10 -8.62
CA PHE A 100 11.83 -2.89 -8.74
C PHE A 100 11.97 -2.20 -7.38
N SER A 101 13.19 -1.76 -7.05
CA SER A 101 13.50 -0.91 -5.90
C SER A 101 14.75 -0.08 -6.21
N GLU A 102 14.71 1.22 -5.94
CA GLU A 102 15.82 2.17 -6.08
C GLU A 102 16.10 2.88 -4.75
#